data_AF-M2S149-F1
#
_entry.id   AF-M2S149-F1
#
_cell.length_a   1.000
_cell.length_b   1.000
_cell.length_c   1.000
_cell.angle_alpha   90.00
_cell.angle_beta   90.00
_cell.angle_gamma   90.00
#
_symmetry.space_group_name_H-M   'P 1'
#
loop_
_entity.id
_entity.type
_entity.pdbx_description
1 polymer ?
#
loop_
_entity_poly.entity_id
_entity_poly.type
_entity_poly.pdbx_seq_one_letter_code
_entity_poly.pdbx_strand_id
1 'polypeptide(L)'
;MSDFDYIQKNTPPEFPEKFKTALLPENIKKNRYSDVLANDDTRVKLNNNGYINANYIFQGRMIASQAPTIETIPDFLQMIIEQQVPIVIMLTKCKEKTRIKATPYWGYKSEGGKKVFGNYTVNTIDTLYDDVEEDKFMEDIQIRYLQIIYEDGVYSFIQIHYMGWPDFGVPLNPKDALDIVYIQYIIGTTSKFSNRNLVCVHCSAGVGRTGVYCLLSRIVEMVTYEILEKSETYSKQRSTSSSSKVREVEDRIEEILLSHPVISYEDCEVILPELVLSIRNERSKMVQTKEQYDFICETVNCFYEDALDSINQYYEVIDALTPLLQEKHSEIVQDFIKRNEF
;
A
#
# COMPACT_ATOMS: atom_id res chain seq x y z
N MET A 1 -10.84 8.34 27.38
CA MET A 1 -11.02 7.28 26.36
C MET A 1 -9.83 7.41 25.45
N SER A 2 -9.06 6.36 25.20
CA SER A 2 -7.94 6.48 24.25
C SER A 2 -8.49 6.65 22.83
N ASP A 3 -7.70 7.21 21.92
CA ASP A 3 -8.11 7.36 20.52
C ASP A 3 -8.45 6.01 19.88
N PHE A 4 -7.70 4.95 20.22
CA PHE A 4 -8.02 3.63 19.72
C PHE A 4 -9.35 3.08 20.27
N ASP A 5 -9.69 3.37 21.54
CA ASP A 5 -11.02 3.05 22.08
C ASP A 5 -12.11 3.84 21.34
N TYR A 6 -11.85 5.11 21.01
CA TYR A 6 -12.74 5.94 20.20
C TYR A 6 -12.93 5.33 18.80
N ILE A 7 -11.86 4.94 18.12
CA ILE A 7 -11.91 4.28 16.81
C ILE A 7 -12.72 2.98 16.90
N GLN A 8 -12.47 2.14 17.89
CA GLN A 8 -13.21 0.89 18.09
C GLN A 8 -14.71 1.15 18.31
N LYS A 9 -15.05 2.13 19.14
CA LYS A 9 -16.44 2.50 19.44
C LYS A 9 -17.17 3.07 18.23
N ASN A 10 -16.48 3.83 17.38
CA ASN A 10 -17.09 4.53 16.24
C ASN A 10 -16.92 3.77 14.91
N THR A 11 -16.22 2.64 14.89
CA THR A 11 -16.15 1.78 13.70
C THR A 11 -17.54 1.24 13.38
N PRO A 12 -18.08 1.46 12.17
CA PRO A 12 -19.42 1.03 11.84
C PRO A 12 -19.53 -0.49 11.93
N PRO A 13 -20.65 -1.02 12.46
CA PRO A 13 -20.90 -2.45 12.45
C PRO A 13 -20.88 -3.01 11.01
N GLU A 14 -20.40 -4.24 10.91
CA GLU A 14 -20.38 -5.02 9.69
C GLU A 14 -21.67 -5.83 9.59
N PHE A 15 -22.43 -5.61 8.52
CA PHE A 15 -23.63 -6.38 8.21
C PHE A 15 -23.39 -7.16 6.91
N PRO A 16 -23.90 -8.41 6.78
CA PRO A 16 -23.71 -9.25 5.60
C PRO A 16 -24.08 -8.56 4.27
N GLU A 17 -25.03 -7.64 4.30
CA GLU A 17 -25.50 -6.86 3.15
C GLU A 17 -24.42 -5.97 2.53
N LYS A 18 -23.34 -5.67 3.27
CA LYS A 18 -22.17 -4.95 2.74
C LYS A 18 -21.26 -5.84 1.88
N PHE A 19 -21.40 -7.16 1.94
CA PHE A 19 -20.46 -8.12 1.37
C PHE A 19 -21.13 -9.09 0.39
N LYS A 20 -22.22 -8.69 -0.28
CA LYS A 20 -23.02 -9.61 -1.10
C LYS A 20 -22.19 -10.26 -2.18
N THR A 21 -21.35 -9.50 -2.90
CA THR A 21 -20.50 -10.06 -3.95
C THR A 21 -19.49 -11.05 -3.39
N ALA A 22 -18.83 -10.71 -2.28
CA ALA A 22 -17.81 -11.56 -1.65
C ALA A 22 -18.39 -12.88 -1.10
N LEU A 23 -19.69 -12.88 -0.77
CA LEU A 23 -20.44 -14.02 -0.23
C LEU A 23 -21.15 -14.86 -1.31
N LEU A 24 -21.03 -14.51 -2.59
CA LEU A 24 -21.55 -15.36 -3.67
C LEU A 24 -20.84 -16.73 -3.68
N PRO A 25 -21.54 -17.84 -3.96
CA PRO A 25 -20.96 -19.19 -3.92
C PRO A 25 -19.64 -19.36 -4.71
N GLU A 26 -19.53 -18.69 -5.85
CA GLU A 26 -18.35 -18.67 -6.72
C GLU A 26 -17.18 -17.86 -6.15
N ASN A 27 -17.45 -16.90 -5.25
CA ASN A 27 -16.46 -15.95 -4.72
C ASN A 27 -15.97 -16.29 -3.32
N ILE A 28 -16.72 -17.08 -2.54
CA ILE A 28 -16.34 -17.45 -1.17
C ILE A 28 -14.92 -18.04 -1.11
N LYS A 29 -14.55 -18.87 -2.09
CA LYS A 29 -13.21 -19.50 -2.18
C LYS A 29 -12.10 -18.55 -2.59
N LYS A 30 -12.43 -17.36 -3.12
CA LYS A 30 -11.45 -16.33 -3.50
C LYS A 30 -11.01 -15.47 -2.30
N ASN A 31 -11.62 -15.66 -1.12
CA ASN A 31 -11.25 -14.98 0.11
C ASN A 31 -10.22 -15.82 0.89
N ARG A 32 -9.04 -15.26 1.15
CA ARG A 32 -7.99 -15.92 1.96
C ARG A 32 -8.47 -16.20 3.39
N TYR A 33 -9.26 -15.28 3.94
CA TYR A 33 -9.86 -15.39 5.28
C TYR A 33 -11.37 -15.20 5.18
N SER A 34 -12.13 -16.11 5.76
CA SER A 34 -13.60 -16.08 5.69
C SER A 34 -14.21 -14.86 6.38
N ASP A 35 -13.47 -14.24 7.30
CA ASP A 35 -13.90 -13.08 8.07
C ASP A 35 -13.31 -11.76 7.55
N VAL A 36 -12.52 -11.76 6.47
CA VAL A 36 -11.99 -10.53 5.85
C VAL A 36 -12.47 -10.48 4.41
N LEU A 37 -13.51 -9.69 4.15
CA LEU A 37 -14.21 -9.63 2.88
C LEU A 37 -14.14 -8.22 2.29
N ALA A 38 -14.09 -8.12 0.95
CA ALA A 38 -14.21 -6.84 0.27
C ALA A 38 -15.68 -6.40 0.26
N ASN A 39 -15.96 -5.22 0.81
CA ASN A 39 -17.33 -4.66 0.77
C ASN A 39 -17.69 -4.17 -0.65
N ASP A 40 -18.98 -4.18 -0.95
CA ASP A 40 -19.51 -3.87 -2.29
C ASP A 40 -19.34 -2.40 -2.70
N ASP A 41 -19.27 -1.48 -1.73
CA ASP A 41 -19.25 -0.02 -1.96
C ASP A 41 -17.95 0.41 -2.64
N THR A 42 -16.82 -0.14 -2.21
CA THR A 42 -15.47 0.30 -2.65
C THR A 42 -14.63 -0.83 -3.24
N ARG A 43 -15.17 -2.05 -3.41
CA ARG A 43 -14.39 -3.15 -3.98
C ARG A 43 -13.86 -2.80 -5.35
N VAL A 44 -12.66 -3.30 -5.64
CA VAL A 44 -12.14 -3.32 -7.01
C VAL A 44 -12.99 -4.30 -7.82
N LYS A 45 -13.45 -3.86 -8.99
CA LYS A 45 -14.28 -4.66 -9.90
C LYS A 45 -13.42 -5.03 -11.10
N LEU A 46 -13.18 -6.34 -11.27
CA LEU A 46 -12.51 -6.81 -12.48
C LEU A 46 -13.51 -6.80 -13.65
N ASN A 47 -13.00 -6.78 -14.88
CA ASN A 47 -13.83 -6.92 -16.08
C ASN A 47 -14.77 -8.13 -16.01
N ASN A 48 -15.89 -8.05 -16.73
CA ASN A 48 -16.99 -9.03 -16.68
C ASN A 48 -17.62 -9.18 -15.27
N ASN A 49 -17.60 -8.11 -14.48
CA ASN A 49 -18.05 -8.10 -13.08
C ASN A 49 -17.31 -9.13 -12.20
N GLY A 50 -16.04 -9.41 -12.51
CA GLY A 50 -15.21 -10.31 -11.73
C GLY A 50 -14.98 -9.82 -10.29
N TYR A 51 -14.67 -10.77 -9.42
CA TYR A 51 -14.41 -10.54 -8.00
C TYR A 51 -12.93 -10.77 -7.67
N ILE A 52 -12.37 -9.82 -6.93
CA ILE A 52 -11.13 -9.93 -6.18
C ILE A 52 -11.35 -9.32 -4.80
N ASN A 53 -10.73 -9.88 -3.76
CA ASN A 53 -10.80 -9.33 -2.41
C ASN A 53 -9.82 -8.15 -2.27
N ALA A 54 -10.23 -7.01 -2.81
CA ALA A 54 -9.52 -5.75 -2.75
C ALA A 54 -10.52 -4.57 -2.73
N ASN A 55 -10.14 -3.47 -2.10
CA ASN A 55 -10.92 -2.24 -2.03
C ASN A 55 -10.04 -1.04 -2.43
N TYR A 56 -10.65 -0.05 -3.09
CA TYR A 56 -10.04 1.27 -3.22
C TYR A 56 -10.02 1.96 -1.85
N ILE A 57 -8.94 2.68 -1.58
CA ILE A 57 -8.69 3.44 -0.36
C ILE A 57 -8.37 4.90 -0.71
N PHE A 58 -8.77 5.83 0.15
CA PHE A 58 -8.71 7.27 -0.02
C PHE A 58 -9.25 7.69 -1.40
N GLN A 59 -10.45 7.23 -1.71
CA GLN A 59 -11.16 7.55 -2.98
C GLN A 59 -10.44 7.08 -4.26
N GLY A 60 -9.62 6.02 -4.16
CA GLY A 60 -8.93 5.43 -5.31
C GLY A 60 -7.48 5.84 -5.47
N ARG A 61 -6.89 6.53 -4.48
CA ARG A 61 -5.43 6.78 -4.45
C ARG A 61 -4.61 5.51 -4.24
N MET A 62 -5.19 4.54 -3.54
CA MET A 62 -4.58 3.24 -3.30
C MET A 62 -5.57 2.10 -3.48
N ILE A 63 -5.06 0.89 -3.65
CA ILE A 63 -5.80 -0.37 -3.54
C ILE A 63 -5.27 -1.12 -2.32
N ALA A 64 -6.13 -1.50 -1.38
CA ALA A 64 -5.81 -2.45 -0.33
C ALA A 64 -6.35 -3.84 -0.71
N SER A 65 -5.48 -4.83 -0.81
CA SER A 65 -5.82 -6.20 -1.22
C SER A 65 -5.36 -7.24 -0.18
N GLN A 66 -6.00 -8.40 -0.15
CA GLN A 66 -5.37 -9.59 0.45
C GLN A 66 -4.14 -10.02 -0.36
N ALA A 67 -3.21 -10.78 0.25
CA ALA A 67 -2.23 -11.52 -0.54
C ALA A 67 -2.94 -12.54 -1.43
N PRO A 68 -2.68 -12.57 -2.75
CA PRO A 68 -3.32 -13.53 -3.63
C PRO A 68 -3.03 -14.97 -3.18
N THR A 69 -4.06 -15.80 -3.17
CA THR A 69 -3.96 -17.27 -3.06
C THR A 69 -3.54 -17.85 -4.39
N ILE A 70 -3.11 -19.11 -4.44
CA ILE A 70 -2.70 -19.73 -5.71
C ILE A 70 -3.83 -19.68 -6.76
N GLU A 71 -5.08 -19.80 -6.32
CA GLU A 71 -6.27 -19.73 -7.16
C GLU A 71 -6.60 -18.31 -7.63
N THR A 72 -6.19 -17.28 -6.88
CA THR A 72 -6.53 -15.88 -7.17
C THR A 72 -5.35 -15.06 -7.69
N ILE A 73 -4.19 -15.66 -7.96
CA ILE A 73 -3.08 -14.94 -8.63
C ILE A 73 -3.51 -14.42 -10.00
N PRO A 74 -4.21 -15.18 -10.86
CA PRO A 74 -4.70 -14.65 -12.13
C PRO A 74 -5.59 -13.42 -11.95
N ASP A 75 -6.52 -13.43 -10.99
CA ASP A 75 -7.38 -12.28 -10.67
C ASP A 75 -6.54 -11.06 -10.21
N PHE A 76 -5.48 -11.29 -9.43
CA PHE A 76 -4.58 -10.24 -8.95
C PHE A 76 -3.73 -9.63 -10.06
N LEU A 77 -3.20 -10.45 -10.98
CA LEU A 77 -2.47 -9.97 -12.14
C LEU A 77 -3.38 -9.21 -13.11
N GLN A 78 -4.62 -9.68 -13.30
CA GLN A 78 -5.66 -8.97 -14.02
C GLN A 78 -5.93 -7.59 -13.39
N MET A 79 -6.06 -7.51 -12.05
CA MET A 79 -6.22 -6.24 -11.34
C MET A 79 -5.06 -5.28 -11.61
N ILE A 80 -3.81 -5.75 -11.53
CA ILE A 80 -2.62 -4.92 -11.78
C ILE A 80 -2.66 -4.32 -13.20
N ILE A 81 -3.03 -5.11 -14.20
CA ILE A 81 -3.14 -4.67 -15.59
C ILE A 81 -4.31 -3.69 -15.76
N GLU A 82 -5.51 -4.07 -15.35
CA GLU A 82 -6.73 -3.28 -15.59
C GLU A 82 -6.69 -1.93 -14.87
N GLN A 83 -6.13 -1.91 -13.66
CA GLN A 83 -5.99 -0.69 -12.86
C GLN A 83 -4.69 0.06 -13.14
N GLN A 84 -3.86 -0.44 -14.07
CA GLN A 84 -2.57 0.14 -14.44
C GLN A 84 -1.71 0.44 -13.20
N VAL A 85 -1.60 -0.52 -12.27
CA VAL A 85 -0.84 -0.37 -11.01
C VAL A 85 0.67 -0.38 -11.31
N PRO A 86 1.41 0.72 -11.12
CA PRO A 86 2.87 0.75 -11.31
C PRO A 86 3.64 0.10 -10.15
N ILE A 87 3.12 0.19 -8.92
CA ILE A 87 3.82 -0.21 -7.71
C ILE A 87 2.92 -1.07 -6.82
N VAL A 88 3.44 -2.21 -6.38
CA VAL A 88 2.84 -3.10 -5.39
C VAL A 88 3.70 -3.11 -4.13
N ILE A 89 3.08 -2.85 -2.99
CA ILE A 89 3.71 -2.91 -1.66
C ILE A 89 3.28 -4.20 -0.98
N MET A 90 4.24 -5.06 -0.67
CA MET A 90 4.04 -6.35 -0.01
C MET A 90 4.64 -6.32 1.39
N LEU A 91 3.81 -6.40 2.43
CA LEU A 91 4.18 -6.17 3.83
C LEU A 91 4.21 -7.44 4.68
N THR A 92 4.46 -8.60 4.08
CA THR A 92 4.48 -9.90 4.78
C THR A 92 5.44 -10.87 4.12
N LYS A 93 6.08 -11.74 4.92
CA LYS A 93 6.78 -12.91 4.40
C LYS A 93 5.77 -13.87 3.80
N CYS A 94 6.15 -14.65 2.79
CA CYS A 94 5.27 -15.69 2.24
C CYS A 94 4.85 -16.72 3.30
N LYS A 95 5.75 -17.00 4.26
CA LYS A 95 5.52 -17.89 5.39
C LYS A 95 5.98 -17.21 6.67
N GLU A 96 5.10 -17.20 7.67
CA GLU A 96 5.41 -16.72 9.01
C GLU A 96 5.18 -17.89 9.99
N LYS A 97 6.26 -18.30 10.67
CA LYS A 97 6.30 -19.56 11.45
C LYS A 97 5.88 -20.75 10.57
N THR A 98 4.73 -21.37 10.84
CA THR A 98 4.18 -22.49 10.08
C THR A 98 3.06 -22.10 9.12
N ARG A 99 2.61 -20.84 9.16
CA ARG A 99 1.43 -20.39 8.39
C ARG A 99 1.85 -19.74 7.08
N ILE A 100 1.18 -20.13 6.00
CA ILE A 100 1.29 -19.45 4.71
C ILE A 100 0.49 -18.14 4.79
N LYS A 101 1.17 -17.03 4.59
CA LYS A 101 0.60 -15.68 4.63
C LYS A 101 0.43 -15.09 3.24
N ALA A 102 1.35 -15.40 2.33
CA ALA A 102 1.27 -15.00 0.94
C ALA A 102 1.82 -16.10 0.03
N THR A 103 1.39 -16.08 -1.24
CA THR A 103 1.90 -16.97 -2.28
C THR A 103 2.70 -16.13 -3.27
N PRO A 104 3.94 -16.52 -3.61
CA PRO A 104 4.72 -15.80 -4.62
C PRO A 104 3.98 -15.74 -5.96
N TYR A 105 3.67 -14.53 -6.40
CA TYR A 105 3.08 -14.21 -7.71
C TYR A 105 4.14 -13.77 -8.73
N TRP A 106 5.41 -14.06 -8.46
CA TRP A 106 6.58 -13.83 -9.30
C TRP A 106 7.38 -15.12 -9.48
N GLY A 107 8.31 -15.13 -10.44
CA GLY A 107 9.32 -16.19 -10.59
C GLY A 107 10.64 -15.79 -9.94
N TYR A 108 11.29 -16.68 -9.22
CA TYR A 108 12.63 -16.41 -8.69
C TYR A 108 13.65 -16.47 -9.84
N LYS A 109 14.57 -15.50 -9.94
CA LYS A 109 15.70 -15.48 -10.89
C LYS A 109 16.56 -16.74 -10.76
N SER A 110 16.74 -17.25 -9.54
CA SER A 110 17.41 -18.53 -9.29
C SER A 110 16.71 -19.73 -9.95
N GLU A 111 15.43 -19.60 -10.28
CA GLU A 111 14.59 -20.59 -10.96
C GLU A 111 14.29 -20.19 -12.42
N GLY A 112 15.12 -19.33 -13.02
CA GLY A 112 14.96 -18.86 -14.41
C GLY A 112 14.07 -17.62 -14.56
N GLY A 113 13.63 -17.02 -13.45
CA GLY A 113 12.97 -15.71 -13.42
C GLY A 113 11.59 -15.67 -14.08
N LYS A 114 10.98 -16.83 -14.39
CA LYS A 114 9.73 -16.91 -15.14
C LYS A 114 8.75 -17.86 -14.46
N LYS A 115 7.50 -17.41 -14.26
CA LYS A 115 6.44 -18.25 -13.69
C LYS A 115 5.10 -18.02 -14.38
N VAL A 116 4.36 -19.10 -14.60
CA VAL A 116 3.06 -19.09 -15.29
C VAL A 116 1.93 -19.18 -14.28
N PHE A 117 0.92 -18.32 -14.44
CA PHE A 117 -0.29 -18.25 -13.62
C PHE A 117 -1.52 -18.10 -14.52
N GLY A 118 -2.16 -19.23 -14.86
CA GLY A 118 -3.25 -19.22 -15.84
C GLY A 118 -2.76 -18.71 -17.19
N ASN A 119 -3.40 -17.68 -17.72
CA ASN A 119 -3.04 -17.06 -19.01
C ASN A 119 -1.92 -16.01 -18.89
N TYR A 120 -1.41 -15.78 -17.68
CA TYR A 120 -0.36 -14.80 -17.42
C TYR A 120 0.99 -15.48 -17.24
N THR A 121 2.03 -14.86 -17.77
CA THR A 121 3.41 -15.21 -17.47
C THR A 121 4.08 -14.03 -16.79
N VAL A 122 4.59 -14.23 -15.58
CA VAL A 122 5.33 -13.20 -14.85
C VAL A 122 6.82 -13.46 -14.98
N ASN A 123 7.52 -12.48 -15.55
CA ASN A 123 8.97 -12.43 -15.62
C ASN A 123 9.51 -11.48 -14.54
N THR A 124 10.56 -11.91 -13.84
CA THR A 124 11.36 -11.07 -12.97
C THR A 124 12.54 -10.54 -13.78
N ILE A 125 12.46 -9.26 -14.13
CA ILE A 125 13.47 -8.58 -14.94
C ILE A 125 14.70 -8.29 -14.09
N ASP A 126 14.47 -7.76 -12.90
CA ASP A 126 15.54 -7.39 -11.99
C ASP A 126 15.12 -7.42 -10.52
N THR A 127 16.08 -7.53 -9.61
CA THR A 127 15.86 -7.62 -8.16
C THR A 127 16.93 -6.85 -7.39
N LEU A 128 16.55 -6.09 -6.37
CA LEU A 128 17.49 -5.30 -5.53
C LEU A 128 18.62 -6.18 -5.00
N TYR A 129 18.25 -7.29 -4.36
CA TYR A 129 19.14 -8.36 -3.97
C TYR A 129 18.88 -9.62 -4.81
N ASP A 130 19.91 -10.43 -5.04
CA ASP A 130 19.73 -11.72 -5.71
C ASP A 130 18.96 -12.69 -4.80
N ASP A 131 18.08 -13.51 -5.38
CA ASP A 131 17.20 -14.41 -4.60
C ASP A 131 17.98 -15.43 -3.75
N VAL A 132 19.21 -15.80 -4.16
CA VAL A 132 20.09 -16.68 -3.36
C VAL A 132 20.56 -16.02 -2.06
N GLU A 133 20.44 -14.70 -1.96
CA GLU A 133 20.77 -13.91 -0.78
C GLU A 133 19.52 -13.46 -0.02
N GLU A 134 18.30 -13.83 -0.46
CA GLU A 134 17.06 -13.38 0.17
C GLU A 134 17.08 -13.70 1.67
N ASP A 135 17.59 -14.87 2.06
CA ASP A 135 17.80 -15.29 3.46
C ASP A 135 18.61 -14.29 4.31
N LYS A 136 19.60 -13.60 3.71
CA LYS A 136 20.42 -12.58 4.39
C LYS A 136 19.64 -11.30 4.66
N PHE A 137 18.64 -11.00 3.83
CA PHE A 137 17.84 -9.79 3.86
C PHE A 137 16.37 -10.07 4.24
N MET A 138 16.10 -11.23 4.89
CA MET A 138 14.76 -11.65 5.29
C MET A 138 14.07 -10.74 6.31
N GLU A 139 14.78 -9.77 6.86
CA GLU A 139 14.23 -8.76 7.77
C GLU A 139 14.25 -7.36 7.15
N ASP A 140 14.52 -7.27 5.86
CA ASP A 140 14.70 -5.99 5.14
C ASP A 140 13.79 -5.89 3.91
N ILE A 141 14.07 -4.90 3.06
CA ILE A 141 13.34 -4.61 1.82
C ILE A 141 13.93 -5.39 0.65
N GLN A 142 13.08 -6.00 -0.17
CA GLN A 142 13.42 -6.51 -1.50
C GLN A 142 12.61 -5.77 -2.55
N ILE A 143 13.25 -5.29 -3.61
CA ILE A 143 12.56 -4.64 -4.74
C ILE A 143 12.67 -5.54 -5.96
N ARG A 144 11.55 -5.76 -6.67
CA ARG A 144 11.52 -6.56 -7.90
C ARG A 144 10.93 -5.74 -9.03
N TYR A 145 11.62 -5.68 -10.16
CA TYR A 145 11.07 -5.20 -11.41
C TYR A 145 10.44 -6.36 -12.17
N LEU A 146 9.11 -6.36 -12.24
CA LEU A 146 8.30 -7.46 -12.73
C LEU A 146 7.59 -7.08 -14.03
N GLN A 147 7.37 -8.08 -14.87
CA GLN A 147 6.70 -7.93 -16.15
C GLN A 147 5.67 -9.04 -16.33
N ILE A 148 4.40 -8.66 -16.54
CA ILE A 148 3.29 -9.55 -16.85
C ILE A 148 3.16 -9.61 -18.37
N ILE A 149 3.33 -10.80 -18.94
CA ILE A 149 3.02 -11.10 -20.34
C ILE A 149 1.64 -11.75 -20.38
N TYR A 150 0.77 -11.22 -21.22
CA TYR A 150 -0.60 -11.67 -21.43
C TYR A 150 -0.97 -11.58 -22.93
N GLU A 151 -2.16 -12.04 -23.30
CA GLU A 151 -2.59 -12.13 -24.71
C GLU A 151 -2.48 -10.79 -25.45
N ASP A 152 -2.95 -9.71 -24.82
CA ASP A 152 -3.02 -8.39 -25.45
C ASP A 152 -1.78 -7.51 -25.20
N GLY A 153 -0.73 -8.07 -24.59
CA GLY A 153 0.55 -7.39 -24.51
C GLY A 153 1.34 -7.66 -23.24
N VAL A 154 2.01 -6.61 -22.77
CA VAL A 154 2.99 -6.69 -21.71
C VAL A 154 2.84 -5.51 -20.77
N TYR A 155 2.82 -5.78 -19.47
CA TYR A 155 2.66 -4.76 -18.45
C TYR A 155 3.72 -4.91 -17.37
N SER A 156 4.52 -3.86 -17.14
CA SER A 156 5.57 -3.87 -16.12
C SER A 156 5.19 -3.07 -14.89
N PHE A 157 5.60 -3.57 -13.72
CA PHE A 157 5.36 -2.96 -12.41
C PHE A 157 6.52 -3.27 -11.44
N ILE A 158 6.60 -2.51 -10.36
CA ILE A 158 7.56 -2.70 -9.27
C ILE A 158 6.86 -3.36 -8.09
N GLN A 159 7.48 -4.38 -7.50
CA GLN A 159 7.09 -4.87 -6.19
C GLN A 159 8.12 -4.39 -5.16
N ILE A 160 7.68 -3.67 -4.13
CA ILE A 160 8.47 -3.38 -2.94
C ILE A 160 7.99 -4.33 -1.84
N HIS A 161 8.84 -5.27 -1.45
CA HIS A 161 8.53 -6.34 -0.51
C HIS A 161 9.31 -6.13 0.79
N TYR A 162 8.62 -5.65 1.82
CA TYR A 162 9.21 -5.53 3.14
C TYR A 162 8.94 -6.79 3.97
N MET A 163 10.02 -7.41 4.44
CA MET A 163 9.99 -8.67 5.17
C MET A 163 10.24 -8.49 6.68
N GLY A 164 10.67 -7.31 7.13
CA GLY A 164 10.93 -7.01 8.55
C GLY A 164 9.68 -6.90 9.44
N TRP A 165 8.47 -6.88 8.88
CA TRP A 165 7.25 -6.73 9.69
C TRP A 165 6.83 -8.02 10.39
N PRO A 166 6.76 -8.07 11.74
CA PRO A 166 6.42 -9.30 12.46
C PRO A 166 4.94 -9.73 12.33
N ASP A 167 4.68 -11.03 12.50
CA ASP A 167 3.32 -11.64 12.52
C ASP A 167 2.39 -10.98 13.55
N PHE A 168 2.93 -10.80 14.76
CA PHE A 168 2.28 -10.12 15.87
C PHE A 168 3.16 -8.93 16.26
N GLY A 169 2.58 -7.74 16.22
CA GLY A 169 3.25 -6.49 16.57
C GLY A 169 3.57 -5.60 15.37
N VAL A 170 4.58 -4.75 15.57
CA VAL A 170 5.02 -3.69 14.66
C VAL A 170 6.55 -3.75 14.48
N PRO A 171 7.12 -3.15 13.43
CA PRO A 171 8.56 -2.99 13.31
C PRO A 171 9.15 -2.30 14.55
N LEU A 172 10.38 -2.65 14.92
CA LEU A 172 11.05 -2.06 16.09
C LEU A 172 11.50 -0.63 15.85
N ASN A 173 11.81 -0.28 14.60
CA ASN A 173 12.28 1.04 14.21
C ASN A 173 11.25 1.68 13.25
N PRO A 174 10.63 2.81 13.63
CA PRO A 174 9.72 3.55 12.76
C PRO A 174 10.32 3.93 11.39
N LYS A 175 11.64 4.17 11.33
CA LYS A 175 12.34 4.50 10.09
C LYS A 175 12.27 3.40 9.04
N ASP A 176 12.15 2.14 9.45
CA ASP A 176 11.97 1.04 8.50
C ASP A 176 10.62 1.14 7.76
N ALA A 177 9.57 1.64 8.42
CA ALA A 177 8.28 1.86 7.76
C ALA A 177 8.31 3.10 6.85
N LEU A 178 9.01 4.16 7.28
CA LEU A 178 9.19 5.38 6.48
C LEU A 178 9.99 5.11 5.20
N ASP A 179 11.04 4.30 5.26
CA ASP A 179 11.82 3.94 4.07
C ASP A 179 10.95 3.28 2.99
N ILE A 180 9.98 2.44 3.36
CA ILE A 180 9.06 1.82 2.37
C ILE A 180 8.24 2.90 1.67
N VAL A 181 7.78 3.92 2.41
CA VAL A 181 7.03 5.06 1.88
C VAL A 181 7.93 5.90 0.97
N TYR A 182 9.14 6.27 1.42
CA TYR A 182 10.08 7.06 0.63
C TYR A 182 10.51 6.35 -0.65
N ILE A 183 10.88 5.07 -0.58
CA ILE A 183 11.24 4.26 -1.76
C ILE A 183 10.06 4.22 -2.75
N GLN A 184 8.83 4.08 -2.27
CA GLN A 184 7.65 4.12 -3.13
C GLN A 184 7.50 5.45 -3.87
N TYR A 185 7.73 6.60 -3.21
CA TYR A 185 7.67 7.90 -3.87
C TYR A 185 8.85 8.14 -4.81
N ILE A 186 10.07 7.79 -4.39
CA ILE A 186 11.28 7.93 -5.21
C ILE A 186 11.12 7.13 -6.50
N ILE A 187 10.69 5.86 -6.43
CA ILE A 187 10.44 5.05 -7.63
C ILE A 187 9.23 5.56 -8.40
N GLY A 188 8.14 5.92 -7.73
CA GLY A 188 6.89 6.37 -8.35
C GLY A 188 7.03 7.69 -9.13
N THR A 189 7.99 8.53 -8.77
CA THR A 189 8.24 9.83 -9.42
C THR A 189 9.25 9.75 -10.57
N THR A 190 9.88 8.59 -10.80
CA THR A 190 10.74 8.37 -11.97
C THR A 190 9.96 8.49 -13.28
N SER A 191 10.65 8.81 -14.38
CA SER A 191 10.04 9.03 -15.69
C SER A 191 9.21 7.84 -16.19
N LYS A 192 9.60 6.63 -15.79
CA LYS A 192 8.95 5.37 -16.11
C LYS A 192 7.55 5.25 -15.49
N PHE A 193 7.39 5.75 -14.26
CA PHE A 193 6.19 5.49 -13.45
C PHE A 193 5.39 6.75 -13.12
N SER A 194 5.92 7.96 -13.30
CA SER A 194 5.30 9.24 -12.92
C SER A 194 3.96 9.56 -13.59
N ASN A 195 3.65 8.90 -14.71
CA ASN A 195 2.34 9.02 -15.37
C ASN A 195 1.27 8.09 -14.74
N ARG A 196 1.62 7.31 -13.71
CA ARG A 196 0.76 6.34 -13.06
C ARG A 196 0.82 6.55 -11.55
N ASN A 197 -0.32 6.87 -10.98
CA ASN A 197 -0.42 7.37 -9.61
C ASN A 197 -1.26 6.42 -8.74
N LEU A 198 -1.01 5.11 -8.83
CA LEU A 198 -1.76 4.12 -8.05
C LEU A 198 -0.82 3.15 -7.36
N VAL A 199 -1.06 2.89 -6.08
CA VAL A 199 -0.29 1.92 -5.31
C VAL A 199 -1.23 0.81 -4.83
N CYS A 200 -0.88 -0.44 -5.12
CA CYS A 200 -1.55 -1.60 -4.54
C CYS A 200 -0.79 -2.09 -3.32
N VAL A 201 -1.42 -2.13 -2.16
CA VAL A 201 -0.82 -2.51 -0.89
C VAL A 201 -1.47 -3.80 -0.41
N HIS A 202 -0.66 -4.79 -0.04
CA HIS A 202 -1.15 -5.98 0.62
C HIS A 202 -0.20 -6.48 1.73
N CYS A 203 -0.78 -7.14 2.72
CA CYS A 203 -0.06 -8.01 3.64
C CYS A 203 -0.56 -9.44 3.43
N SER A 204 -0.99 -10.14 4.48
CA SER A 204 -1.73 -11.40 4.32
C SER A 204 -3.22 -11.15 4.07
N ALA A 205 -3.92 -10.57 5.05
CA ALA A 205 -5.36 -10.28 4.97
C ALA A 205 -5.67 -8.96 4.26
N GLY A 206 -4.68 -8.07 4.13
CA GLY A 206 -4.87 -6.75 3.53
C GLY A 206 -5.54 -5.74 4.45
N VAL A 207 -5.37 -5.84 5.78
CA VAL A 207 -6.08 -4.98 6.74
C VAL A 207 -5.18 -4.33 7.80
N GLY A 208 -4.44 -5.11 8.62
CA GLY A 208 -3.61 -4.57 9.71
C GLY A 208 -2.43 -3.74 9.21
N ARG A 209 -1.34 -4.40 8.80
CA ARG A 209 -0.13 -3.75 8.24
C ARG A 209 -0.44 -2.88 7.03
N THR A 210 -1.36 -3.33 6.18
CA THR A 210 -1.85 -2.59 5.02
C THR A 210 -2.46 -1.26 5.42
N GLY A 211 -3.32 -1.22 6.45
CA GLY A 211 -3.89 0.02 6.96
C GLY A 211 -2.84 0.97 7.53
N VAL A 212 -1.85 0.45 8.26
CA VAL A 212 -0.72 1.25 8.76
C VAL A 212 0.03 1.90 7.60
N TYR A 213 0.45 1.13 6.59
CA TYR A 213 1.15 1.68 5.44
C TYR A 213 0.31 2.72 4.68
N CYS A 214 -0.97 2.45 4.45
CA CYS A 214 -1.86 3.39 3.76
C CYS A 214 -1.93 4.73 4.50
N LEU A 215 -2.06 4.73 5.84
CA LEU A 215 -2.09 5.96 6.62
C LEU A 215 -0.76 6.72 6.57
N LEU A 216 0.36 6.01 6.76
CA LEU A 216 1.69 6.63 6.71
C LEU A 216 1.98 7.23 5.34
N SER A 217 1.72 6.48 4.26
CA SER A 217 1.91 6.96 2.89
C SER A 217 1.06 8.20 2.61
N ARG A 218 -0.18 8.24 3.12
CA ARG A 218 -1.08 9.39 2.96
C ARG A 218 -0.64 10.62 3.74
N ILE A 219 -0.17 10.46 4.98
CA ILE A 219 0.31 11.57 5.81
C ILE A 219 1.60 12.15 5.23
N VAL A 220 2.57 11.30 4.89
CA VAL A 220 3.81 11.73 4.23
C VAL A 220 3.49 12.47 2.93
N GLU A 221 2.56 11.95 2.12
CA GLU A 221 2.08 12.66 0.92
C GLU A 221 1.61 14.08 1.24
N MET A 222 0.65 14.21 2.16
CA MET A 222 0.01 15.48 2.46
C MET A 222 1.03 16.53 2.88
N VAL A 223 1.88 16.18 3.83
CA VAL A 223 2.88 17.08 4.40
C VAL A 223 3.96 17.43 3.38
N THR A 224 4.50 16.44 2.65
CA THR A 224 5.53 16.71 1.64
C THR A 224 5.01 17.61 0.53
N TYR A 225 3.79 17.37 0.03
CA TYR A 225 3.22 18.18 -1.04
C TYR A 225 2.83 19.59 -0.60
N GLU A 226 2.34 19.74 0.63
CA GLU A 226 2.03 21.03 1.22
C GLU A 226 3.29 21.88 1.36
N ILE A 227 4.36 21.33 1.93
CA ILE A 227 5.65 22.03 2.10
C ILE A 227 6.23 22.48 0.76
N LEU A 228 6.14 21.62 -0.26
CA LEU A 228 6.67 21.93 -1.59
C LEU A 228 5.76 22.85 -2.43
N GLU A 229 4.64 23.35 -1.85
CA GLU A 229 3.59 24.12 -2.54
C GLU A 229 3.05 23.42 -3.81
N LYS A 230 3.10 22.09 -3.85
CA LYS A 230 2.65 21.28 -4.99
C LYS A 230 1.17 20.95 -4.86
N SER A 231 0.33 21.82 -5.40
CA SER A 231 -1.13 21.72 -5.27
C SER A 231 -1.81 20.65 -6.14
N GLU A 232 -1.13 20.02 -7.12
CA GLU A 232 -1.84 19.41 -8.25
C GLU A 232 -1.72 17.88 -8.50
N THR A 233 -1.08 17.08 -7.65
CA THR A 233 -0.59 15.78 -8.18
C THR A 233 -1.58 14.60 -8.11
N TYR A 234 -2.76 14.73 -7.51
CA TYR A 234 -3.73 13.61 -7.42
C TYR A 234 -5.18 13.96 -7.79
N SER A 235 -5.41 15.05 -8.51
CA SER A 235 -6.75 15.48 -8.94
C SER A 235 -7.42 14.55 -10.00
N LYS A 236 -6.70 13.61 -10.64
CA LYS A 236 -7.18 13.06 -11.93
C LYS A 236 -7.92 11.72 -11.93
N GLN A 237 -8.07 11.00 -10.82
CA GLN A 237 -8.94 9.82 -10.77
C GLN A 237 -9.65 9.67 -9.42
N ARG A 238 -10.55 10.61 -9.09
CA ARG A 238 -11.56 10.36 -8.06
C ARG A 238 -12.43 9.20 -8.54
N SER A 239 -12.41 8.06 -7.85
CA SER A 239 -13.42 7.04 -8.08
C SER A 239 -14.81 7.65 -7.80
N THR A 240 -15.62 7.75 -8.85
CA THR A 240 -17.00 8.27 -8.75
C THR A 240 -17.95 7.30 -8.02
N SER A 241 -17.44 6.19 -7.48
CA SER A 241 -18.24 5.14 -6.86
C SER A 241 -18.23 5.13 -5.33
N SER A 242 -17.56 6.07 -4.66
CA SER A 242 -17.60 6.14 -3.20
C SER A 242 -19.04 6.39 -2.71
N SER A 243 -19.49 5.60 -1.73
CA SER A 243 -20.80 5.77 -1.11
C SER A 243 -20.90 7.16 -0.47
N SER A 244 -22.11 7.69 -0.30
CA SER A 244 -22.32 9.03 0.27
C SER A 244 -21.65 9.21 1.63
N LYS A 245 -21.55 8.13 2.42
CA LYS A 245 -20.90 8.12 3.74
C LYS A 245 -19.37 8.20 3.66
N VAL A 246 -18.76 7.50 2.70
CA VAL A 246 -17.30 7.60 2.47
C VAL A 246 -16.97 9.02 2.03
N ARG A 247 -17.78 9.62 1.15
CA ARG A 247 -17.61 11.03 0.76
C ARG A 247 -17.76 11.99 1.91
N GLU A 248 -18.79 11.84 2.75
CA GLU A 248 -19.00 12.74 3.90
C GLU A 248 -17.83 12.71 4.90
N VAL A 249 -17.27 11.54 5.20
CA VAL A 249 -16.11 11.43 6.09
C VAL A 249 -14.88 12.05 5.43
N GLU A 250 -14.67 11.80 4.15
CA GLU A 250 -13.54 12.36 3.41
C GLU A 250 -13.64 13.88 3.22
N ASP A 251 -14.83 14.42 2.93
CA ASP A 251 -15.08 15.86 2.79
C ASP A 251 -14.82 16.56 4.13
N ARG A 252 -15.21 15.95 5.26
CA ARG A 252 -14.89 16.46 6.60
C ARG A 252 -13.39 16.45 6.89
N ILE A 253 -12.68 15.39 6.47
CA ILE A 253 -11.22 15.33 6.60
C ILE A 253 -10.59 16.41 5.72
N GLU A 254 -10.99 16.54 4.45
CA GLU A 254 -10.50 17.57 3.52
C GLU A 254 -10.75 18.98 4.07
N GLU A 255 -11.91 19.26 4.67
CA GLU A 255 -12.20 20.54 5.32
C GLU A 255 -11.25 20.83 6.49
N ILE A 256 -11.01 19.85 7.36
CA ILE A 256 -10.07 19.99 8.47
C ILE A 256 -8.67 20.28 7.92
N LEU A 257 -8.24 19.53 6.91
CA LEU A 257 -6.93 19.73 6.27
C LEU A 257 -6.80 21.10 5.60
N LEU A 258 -7.83 21.58 4.91
CA LEU A 258 -7.82 22.89 4.25
C LEU A 258 -7.84 24.06 5.24
N SER A 259 -8.29 23.83 6.48
CA SER A 259 -8.35 24.85 7.53
C SER A 259 -7.01 25.10 8.23
N HIS A 260 -6.03 24.21 8.05
CA HIS A 260 -4.67 24.33 8.62
C HIS A 260 -3.69 24.67 7.48
N PRO A 261 -3.04 25.85 7.49
CA PRO A 261 -2.18 26.30 6.39
C PRO A 261 -0.82 25.58 6.31
N VAL A 262 -0.43 24.89 7.39
CA VAL A 262 0.67 23.92 7.46
C VAL A 262 0.20 22.83 8.42
N ILE A 263 0.02 21.59 7.96
CA ILE A 263 -0.38 20.48 8.83
C ILE A 263 0.76 20.19 9.82
N SER A 264 0.59 20.62 11.08
CA SER A 264 1.52 20.30 12.16
C SER A 264 1.40 18.85 12.63
N TYR A 265 2.34 18.39 13.46
CA TYR A 265 2.24 17.07 14.09
C TYR A 265 0.98 17.00 14.97
N GLU A 266 0.69 18.07 15.72
CA GLU A 266 -0.50 18.18 16.57
C GLU A 266 -1.79 18.11 15.74
N ASP A 267 -1.83 18.73 14.56
CA ASP A 267 -2.97 18.61 13.65
C ASP A 267 -3.13 17.16 13.16
N CYS A 268 -2.01 16.50 12.82
CA CYS A 268 -1.99 15.08 12.46
C CYS A 268 -2.53 14.19 13.59
N GLU A 269 -2.15 14.43 14.84
CA GLU A 269 -2.66 13.68 15.99
C GLU A 269 -4.19 13.81 16.14
N VAL A 270 -4.74 15.00 15.87
CA VAL A 270 -6.19 15.24 15.95
C VAL A 270 -6.96 14.54 14.83
N ILE A 271 -6.42 14.51 13.61
CA ILE A 271 -7.11 13.90 12.45
C ILE A 271 -6.91 12.39 12.34
N LEU A 272 -5.85 11.83 12.93
CA LEU A 272 -5.49 10.43 12.74
C LEU A 272 -6.62 9.43 13.10
N PRO A 273 -7.39 9.61 14.19
CA PRO A 273 -8.53 8.75 14.47
C PRO A 273 -9.60 8.77 13.37
N GLU A 274 -9.88 9.95 12.80
CA GLU A 274 -10.84 10.11 11.71
C GLU A 274 -10.33 9.49 10.41
N LEU A 275 -9.03 9.61 10.11
CA LEU A 275 -8.40 8.93 8.97
C LEU A 275 -8.53 7.39 9.08
N VAL A 276 -8.30 6.83 10.28
CA VAL A 276 -8.49 5.39 10.53
C VAL A 276 -9.95 4.99 10.32
N LEU A 277 -10.91 5.78 10.81
CA LEU A 277 -12.33 5.54 10.60
C LEU A 277 -12.72 5.64 9.12
N SER A 278 -12.12 6.56 8.36
CA SER A 278 -12.35 6.69 6.92
C SER A 278 -11.93 5.41 6.17
N ILE A 279 -10.69 4.97 6.35
CA ILE A 279 -10.22 3.76 5.67
C ILE A 279 -10.92 2.49 6.18
N ARG A 280 -11.46 2.48 7.41
CA ARG A 280 -12.32 1.38 7.91
C ARG A 280 -13.70 1.35 7.24
N ASN A 281 -14.22 2.50 6.80
CA ASN A 281 -15.43 2.56 5.98
C ASN A 281 -15.17 2.00 4.57
N GLU A 282 -13.99 2.26 4.01
CA GLU A 282 -13.62 1.77 2.68
C GLU A 282 -13.15 0.31 2.69
N ARG A 283 -12.46 -0.14 3.74
CA ARG A 283 -12.10 -1.55 3.94
C ARG A 283 -12.17 -1.90 5.42
N SER A 284 -13.00 -2.88 5.71
CA SER A 284 -13.19 -3.43 7.05
C SER A 284 -11.87 -3.81 7.75
N LYS A 285 -11.82 -3.58 9.07
CA LYS A 285 -10.73 -4.02 9.97
C LYS A 285 -9.35 -3.39 9.70
N MET A 286 -9.25 -2.31 8.93
CA MET A 286 -7.98 -1.59 8.73
C MET A 286 -7.42 -1.10 10.08
N VAL A 287 -6.12 -1.30 10.31
CA VAL A 287 -5.42 -1.07 11.61
C VAL A 287 -6.09 -1.85 12.74
N GLN A 288 -5.63 -3.07 13.03
CA GLN A 288 -6.37 -4.02 13.85
C GLN A 288 -6.13 -3.90 15.36
N THR A 289 -4.98 -3.37 15.79
CA THR A 289 -4.57 -3.37 17.20
C THR A 289 -4.18 -1.98 17.67
N LYS A 290 -4.26 -1.75 18.99
CA LYS A 290 -3.77 -0.52 19.60
C LYS A 290 -2.28 -0.32 19.32
N GLU A 291 -1.50 -1.39 19.39
CA GLU A 291 -0.07 -1.37 19.06
C GLU A 291 0.21 -0.87 17.63
N GLN A 292 -0.61 -1.25 16.64
CA GLN A 292 -0.51 -0.72 15.28
C GLN A 292 -0.87 0.76 15.20
N TYR A 293 -1.85 1.21 15.98
CA TYR A 293 -2.22 2.63 16.05
C TYR A 293 -1.11 3.46 16.70
N ASP A 294 -0.62 3.03 17.86
CA ASP A 294 0.47 3.68 18.58
C ASP A 294 1.73 3.79 17.69
N PHE A 295 2.03 2.74 16.92
CA PHE A 295 3.13 2.75 15.94
C PHE A 295 2.93 3.76 14.81
N ILE A 296 1.70 3.99 14.36
CA ILE A 296 1.43 5.07 13.39
C ILE A 296 1.78 6.41 14.03
N CYS A 297 1.30 6.69 15.25
CA CYS A 297 1.63 7.94 15.96
C CYS A 297 3.14 8.13 16.10
N GLU A 298 3.86 7.10 16.57
CA GLU A 298 5.32 7.11 16.72
C GLU A 298 6.03 7.38 15.39
N THR A 299 5.60 6.72 14.32
CA THR A 299 6.20 6.86 12.99
C THR A 299 5.93 8.24 12.38
N VAL A 300 4.73 8.79 12.59
CA VAL A 300 4.40 10.15 12.17
C VAL A 300 5.24 11.15 12.95
N ASN A 301 5.40 11.00 14.27
CA ASN A 301 6.29 11.88 15.05
C ASN A 301 7.74 11.82 14.53
N CYS A 302 8.26 10.62 14.29
CA CYS A 302 9.60 10.43 13.70
C CYS A 302 9.75 11.12 12.34
N PHE A 303 8.72 11.06 11.50
CA PHE A 303 8.71 11.78 10.21
C PHE A 303 8.78 13.30 10.42
N TYR A 304 7.99 13.86 11.31
CA TYR A 304 7.99 15.29 11.59
C TYR A 304 9.33 15.78 12.20
N GLU A 305 9.96 14.97 13.05
CA GLU A 305 11.27 15.30 13.64
C GLU A 305 12.41 15.27 12.62
N ASP A 306 12.41 14.30 11.70
CA ASP A 306 13.53 14.06 10.78
C ASP A 306 13.39 14.74 9.41
N ALA A 307 12.15 14.89 8.91
CA ALA A 307 11.92 15.16 7.48
C ALA A 307 11.69 16.63 7.15
N LEU A 308 11.07 17.41 8.04
CA LEU A 308 10.58 18.75 7.71
C LEU A 308 11.69 19.69 7.22
N ASP A 309 12.79 19.77 7.95
CA ASP A 309 13.92 20.63 7.60
C ASP A 309 14.58 20.21 6.29
N SER A 310 14.57 18.90 6.00
CA SER A 310 15.08 18.38 4.73
C SER A 310 14.16 18.75 3.58
N ILE A 311 12.86 18.48 3.69
CA ILE A 311 11.88 18.70 2.61
C ILE A 311 11.84 20.18 2.20
N ASN A 312 11.89 21.10 3.18
CA ASN A 312 11.89 22.55 2.94
C ASN A 312 13.07 23.07 2.09
N GLN A 313 14.12 22.27 1.89
CA GLN A 313 15.30 22.66 1.11
C GLN A 313 15.19 22.35 -0.39
N TYR A 314 14.12 21.67 -0.81
CA TYR A 314 13.97 21.16 -2.17
C TYR A 314 12.71 21.69 -2.85
N TYR A 315 12.64 21.49 -4.17
CA TYR A 315 11.45 21.77 -4.98
C TYR A 315 10.77 20.49 -5.47
N GLU A 316 11.55 19.42 -5.68
CA GLU A 316 11.06 18.14 -6.18
C GLU A 316 10.87 17.11 -5.06
N VAL A 317 9.79 16.32 -5.14
CA VAL A 317 9.45 15.31 -4.12
C VAL A 317 10.57 14.27 -4.01
N ILE A 318 11.15 13.86 -5.15
CA ILE A 318 12.25 12.90 -5.18
C ILE A 318 13.51 13.45 -4.50
N ASP A 319 13.83 14.71 -4.73
CA ASP A 319 15.00 15.37 -4.14
C ASP A 319 14.80 15.58 -2.63
N ALA A 320 13.56 15.84 -2.20
CA ALA A 320 13.19 15.98 -0.81
C ALA A 320 13.24 14.67 0.00
N LEU A 321 12.80 13.56 -0.60
CA LEU A 321 12.69 12.28 0.12
C LEU A 321 13.95 11.41 0.03
N THR A 322 14.77 11.56 -1.03
CA THR A 322 16.00 10.77 -1.20
C THR A 322 16.99 10.88 -0.02
N PRO A 323 17.26 12.08 0.53
CA PRO A 323 18.17 12.24 1.67
C PRO A 323 17.65 11.63 2.98
N LEU A 324 16.35 11.32 3.06
CA LEU A 324 15.70 10.77 4.24
C LEU A 324 15.80 9.25 4.34
N LEU A 325 16.23 8.57 3.26
CA LEU A 325 16.46 7.14 3.28
C LEU A 325 17.55 6.76 4.28
N GLN A 326 17.33 5.67 5.03
CA GLN A 326 18.39 5.10 5.85
C GLN A 326 19.62 4.75 4.99
N GLU A 327 20.82 4.90 5.56
CA GLU A 327 22.10 4.65 4.87
C GLU A 327 22.15 3.27 4.20
N LYS A 328 21.58 2.25 4.85
CA LYS A 328 21.48 0.87 4.32
C LYS A 328 20.70 0.75 3.01
N HIS A 329 19.79 1.68 2.72
CA HIS A 329 18.93 1.66 1.54
C HIS A 329 19.30 2.70 0.48
N SER A 330 19.90 3.82 0.89
CA SER A 330 20.13 4.97 0.02
C SER A 330 20.90 4.62 -1.27
N GLU A 331 22.11 4.05 -1.14
CA GLU A 331 22.95 3.73 -2.30
C GLU A 331 22.33 2.62 -3.17
N ILE A 332 21.86 1.55 -2.54
CA ILE A 332 21.35 0.38 -3.26
C ILE A 332 20.05 0.65 -4.03
N VAL A 333 19.17 1.52 -3.53
CA VAL A 333 17.93 1.90 -4.22
C VAL A 333 18.26 2.80 -5.41
N GLN A 334 19.19 3.73 -5.25
CA GLN A 334 19.65 4.59 -6.35
C GLN A 334 20.34 3.77 -7.45
N ASP A 335 21.17 2.81 -7.09
CA ASP A 335 21.79 1.88 -8.04
C ASP A 335 20.75 1.03 -8.77
N PHE A 336 19.72 0.55 -8.06
CA PHE A 336 18.60 -0.18 -8.65
C PHE A 336 17.84 0.67 -9.67
N ILE A 337 17.53 1.93 -9.33
CA ILE A 337 16.85 2.88 -10.22
C ILE A 337 17.71 3.14 -11.46
N LYS A 338 18.99 3.46 -11.27
CA LYS A 338 19.93 3.82 -12.33
C LYS A 338 20.14 2.68 -13.32
N ARG A 339 20.35 1.44 -12.83
CA ARG A 339 20.63 0.30 -13.71
C ARG A 339 19.40 -0.19 -14.50
N ASN A 340 18.20 0.19 -14.09
CA ASN A 340 16.96 -0.13 -14.80
C ASN A 340 16.44 1.02 -15.67
N GLU A 341 17.17 2.15 -15.72
CA GLU A 341 16.83 3.31 -16.56
C GLU A 341 15.39 3.81 -16.35
N PHE A 342 14.98 3.93 -15.08
CA PHE A 342 13.65 4.44 -14.71
C PHE A 342 13.50 5.96 -14.92
#